data_AF-A0A2J8TZ17-F1
#
_entry.id   AF-A0A2J8TZ17-F1
#
_cell.length_a   1.000
_cell.length_b   1.000
_cell.length_c   1.000
_cell.angle_alpha   90.00
_cell.angle_beta   90.00
_cell.angle_gamma   90.00
#
_symmetry.space_group_name_H-M   'P 1'
#
loop_
_entity.id
_entity.type
_entity.pdbx_description
1 polymer ?
#
loop_
_entity_poly.entity_id
_entity_poly.type
_entity_poly.pdbx_seq_one_letter_code
_entity_poly.pdbx_strand_id
1 'polypeptide(L)'
;MGLCKCPKRKVTNLFCFEHRVNVCEHCLVANHAKCIVQSYLQWLQDSDYNPNCRLCNIPLASRETTRLVCYDLFHWACLNERAAQLPRNTAPAGYQCPSCNGPIFPPTNLAGPVASALREKLATVNWARAGLGLPLIDEVVSPEPEPLNTSDFSDWSSFNASSTPGPEEVDSASAAPAFYSQAPRPPT
;
A
#
# COMPACT_ATOMS: atom_id res chain seq x y z
N MET A 1 27.51 7.94 20.99
CA MET A 1 27.02 9.31 20.70
C MET A 1 27.99 9.98 19.73
N GLY A 2 27.50 10.47 18.58
CA GLY A 2 28.32 11.14 17.56
C GLY A 2 27.62 12.38 17.00
N LEU A 3 28.32 13.17 16.19
CA LEU A 3 27.74 14.31 15.48
C LEU A 3 27.32 13.89 14.07
N CYS A 4 26.11 14.28 13.68
CA CYS A 4 25.67 14.11 12.30
C CYS A 4 26.51 14.99 11.36
N LYS A 5 26.90 14.44 10.20
CA LYS A 5 27.70 15.16 9.19
C LYS A 5 26.96 16.27 8.42
N CYS A 6 25.68 16.48 8.68
CA CYS A 6 24.91 17.53 8.02
C CYS A 6 25.25 18.93 8.55
N PRO A 7 24.85 20.01 7.85
CA PRO A 7 25.11 21.39 8.27
C PRO A 7 24.60 21.72 9.68
N LYS A 8 23.54 21.04 10.13
CA LYS A 8 22.95 21.23 11.47
C LYS A 8 23.81 20.65 12.60
N ARG A 9 24.80 19.79 12.30
CA ARG A 9 25.75 19.17 13.25
C ARG A 9 25.09 18.69 14.56
N LYS A 10 23.91 18.08 14.47
CA LYS A 10 23.18 17.61 15.66
C LYS A 10 23.86 16.39 16.26
N VAL A 11 23.95 16.36 17.60
CA VAL A 11 24.32 15.15 18.35
C VAL A 11 23.26 14.09 18.10
N THR A 12 23.69 12.87 17.84
CA THR A 12 22.83 11.74 17.50
C THR A 12 23.44 10.44 18.00
N ASN A 13 22.60 9.46 18.30
CA ASN A 13 22.99 8.07 18.49
C ASN A 13 22.66 7.21 17.26
N LEU A 14 22.10 7.79 16.21
CA LEU A 14 21.73 7.05 15.00
C LEU A 14 22.89 6.97 14.02
N PHE A 15 23.07 5.80 13.45
CA PHE A 15 24.13 5.48 12.52
C PHE A 15 23.58 4.77 11.29
N CYS A 16 23.97 5.22 10.10
CA CYS A 16 23.58 4.60 8.85
C CYS A 16 24.58 3.50 8.49
N PHE A 17 24.08 2.26 8.34
CA PHE A 17 24.91 1.08 8.11
C PHE A 17 25.45 1.05 6.67
N GLU A 18 24.64 1.48 5.71
CA GLU A 18 25.02 1.56 4.30
C GLU A 18 26.13 2.59 4.06
N HIS A 19 25.97 3.79 4.61
CA HIS A 19 26.90 4.91 4.37
C HIS A 19 28.01 5.01 5.42
N ARG A 20 27.93 4.25 6.51
CA ARG A 20 28.87 4.25 7.64
C ARG A 20 29.10 5.64 8.24
N VAL A 21 28.01 6.37 8.47
CA VAL A 21 28.03 7.73 9.02
C VAL A 21 26.94 7.95 10.07
N ASN A 22 27.24 8.82 11.05
CA ASN A 22 26.24 9.31 12.01
C ASN A 22 25.22 10.22 11.30
N VAL A 23 23.93 9.95 11.55
CA VAL A 23 22.81 10.64 10.91
C VAL A 23 21.85 11.21 11.96
N CYS A 24 21.25 12.36 11.70
CA CYS A 24 20.16 12.89 12.53
C CYS A 24 18.81 12.62 11.88
N GLU A 25 17.72 12.75 12.63
CA GLU A 25 16.36 12.49 12.12
C GLU A 25 16.00 13.31 10.87
N HIS A 26 16.57 14.51 10.70
CA HIS A 26 16.34 15.32 9.50
C HIS A 26 16.98 14.71 8.25
N CYS A 27 18.21 14.19 8.41
CA CYS A 27 18.89 13.50 7.30
C CYS A 27 18.22 12.17 6.99
N LEU A 28 17.60 11.55 8.01
CA LEU A 28 16.89 10.29 7.85
C LEU A 28 15.73 10.41 6.87
N VAL A 29 14.97 11.51 6.95
CA VAL A 29 13.85 11.78 6.04
C VAL A 29 14.35 12.33 4.70
N ALA A 30 15.34 13.23 4.70
CA ALA A 30 15.77 13.90 3.47
C ALA A 30 16.62 13.02 2.54
N ASN A 31 17.63 12.32 3.08
CA ASN A 31 18.68 11.68 2.28
C ASN A 31 18.84 10.19 2.55
N HIS A 32 18.33 9.69 3.68
CA HIS A 32 18.47 8.30 4.09
C HIS A 32 17.11 7.60 4.24
N ALA A 33 16.16 7.94 3.37
CA ALA A 33 14.79 7.41 3.45
C ALA A 33 14.76 5.87 3.35
N LYS A 34 15.60 5.29 2.50
CA LYS A 34 15.69 3.83 2.26
C LYS A 34 16.82 3.12 3.03
N CYS A 35 17.67 3.86 3.75
CA CYS A 35 18.86 3.27 4.34
C CYS A 35 18.57 2.53 5.64
N ILE A 36 19.25 1.42 5.90
CA ILE A 36 19.23 0.82 7.25
C ILE A 36 19.95 1.74 8.24
N VAL A 37 19.24 2.15 9.29
CA VAL A 37 19.73 3.05 10.33
C VAL A 37 19.31 2.51 11.69
N GLN A 38 20.28 2.32 12.58
CA GLN A 38 20.05 1.85 13.95
C GLN A 38 20.95 2.64 14.91
N SER A 39 20.99 2.23 16.19
CA SER A 39 21.89 2.85 17.16
C SER A 39 23.37 2.59 16.81
N TYR A 40 24.23 3.56 17.11
CA TYR A 40 25.67 3.42 16.94
C TYR A 40 26.25 2.27 17.76
N LEU A 41 25.66 1.96 18.92
CA LEU A 41 26.07 0.82 19.74
C LEU A 41 25.78 -0.51 19.03
N GLN A 42 24.62 -0.62 18.38
CA GLN A 42 24.28 -1.81 17.60
C GLN A 42 25.29 -2.02 16.47
N TRP A 43 25.66 -0.96 15.75
CA TRP A 43 26.66 -1.05 14.69
C TRP A 43 28.04 -1.51 15.17
N LEU A 44 28.46 -1.10 16.38
CA LEU A 44 29.72 -1.54 16.98
C LEU A 44 29.68 -3.02 17.41
N GLN A 45 28.51 -3.53 17.79
CA GLN A 45 28.33 -4.92 18.20
C GLN A 45 28.18 -5.85 17.00
N ASP A 46 27.38 -5.44 16.02
CA ASP A 46 27.09 -6.18 14.81
C ASP A 46 26.96 -5.19 13.65
N SER A 47 27.91 -5.24 12.72
CA SER A 47 27.89 -4.39 11.52
C SER A 47 27.10 -5.00 10.37
N ASP A 48 26.69 -6.27 10.49
CA ASP A 48 25.93 -6.95 9.46
C ASP A 48 24.49 -6.43 9.46
N TYR A 49 23.98 -6.15 8.26
CA TYR A 49 22.61 -5.65 8.09
C TYR A 49 21.90 -6.41 6.98
N ASN A 50 20.59 -6.56 7.12
CA ASN A 50 19.75 -7.16 6.10
C ASN A 50 19.03 -6.03 5.32
N PRO A 51 19.34 -5.82 4.02
CA PRO A 51 18.68 -4.80 3.20
C PRO A 51 17.27 -5.23 2.73
N ASN A 52 16.79 -6.39 3.16
CA ASN A 52 15.48 -6.92 2.78
C ASN A 52 14.41 -6.54 3.81
N CYS A 53 13.20 -6.31 3.31
CA CYS A 53 12.02 -6.12 4.13
C CYS A 53 11.72 -7.39 4.93
N ARG A 54 11.56 -7.29 6.25
CA ARG A 54 11.31 -8.46 7.12
C ARG A 54 9.94 -9.12 6.92
N LEU A 55 9.02 -8.47 6.20
CA LEU A 55 7.67 -9.00 5.94
C LEU A 55 7.63 -9.90 4.69
N CYS A 56 8.37 -9.55 3.64
CA CYS A 56 8.34 -10.26 2.35
C CYS A 56 9.71 -10.81 1.92
N ASN A 57 10.79 -10.50 2.65
CA ASN A 57 12.17 -10.87 2.35
C ASN A 57 12.71 -10.38 0.98
N ILE A 58 12.09 -9.36 0.40
CA ILE A 58 12.52 -8.70 -0.85
C ILE A 58 13.34 -7.43 -0.50
N PRO A 59 14.34 -7.04 -1.29
CA PRO A 59 15.13 -5.83 -1.07
C PRO A 59 14.28 -4.57 -0.91
N LEU A 60 14.57 -3.75 0.11
CA LEU A 60 13.89 -2.49 0.41
C LEU A 60 13.97 -1.48 -0.75
N ALA A 61 15.02 -1.54 -1.56
CA ALA A 61 15.19 -0.67 -2.72
C ALA A 61 14.11 -0.84 -3.81
N SER A 62 13.46 -2.02 -3.88
CA SER A 62 12.57 -2.43 -4.97
C SER A 62 11.22 -1.73 -5.02
N ARG A 63 10.68 -1.30 -3.87
CA ARG A 63 9.33 -0.71 -3.76
C ARG A 63 9.37 0.52 -2.86
N GLU A 64 8.23 1.18 -2.71
CA GLU A 64 8.07 2.23 -1.72
C GLU A 64 8.23 1.66 -0.31
N THR A 65 9.02 2.37 0.52
CA THR A 65 9.31 2.00 1.90
C THR A 65 8.81 3.05 2.85
N THR A 66 8.32 2.61 4.01
CA THR A 66 7.93 3.48 5.11
C THR A 66 8.81 3.18 6.31
N ARG A 67 9.31 4.26 6.93
CA ARG A 67 10.09 4.19 8.16
C ARG A 67 9.20 4.42 9.37
N LEU A 68 9.27 3.52 10.34
CA LEU A 68 8.57 3.66 11.61
C LEU A 68 9.33 4.55 12.60
N VAL A 69 8.67 4.91 13.70
CA VAL A 69 9.27 5.72 14.78
C VAL A 69 10.43 4.98 15.47
N CYS A 70 10.40 3.64 15.46
CA CYS A 70 11.49 2.78 15.91
C CYS A 70 12.68 2.73 14.94
N TYR A 71 12.63 3.46 13.82
CA TYR A 71 13.60 3.50 12.72
C TYR A 71 13.65 2.27 11.82
N ASP A 72 12.89 1.22 12.11
CA ASP A 72 12.76 0.06 11.22
C ASP A 72 12.09 0.44 9.89
N LEU A 73 12.51 -0.24 8.82
CA LEU A 73 12.04 -0.03 7.45
C LEU A 73 11.27 -1.24 6.94
N PHE A 74 10.12 -0.96 6.34
CA PHE A 74 9.30 -1.97 5.67
C PHE A 74 8.81 -1.42 4.35
N HIS A 75 8.43 -2.30 3.42
CA HIS A 75 7.65 -1.86 2.26
C HIS A 75 6.30 -1.35 2.71
N TRP A 76 5.85 -0.25 2.12
CA TRP A 76 4.57 0.35 2.43
C TRP A 76 3.41 -0.61 2.16
N ALA A 77 3.45 -1.31 1.02
CA ALA A 77 2.46 -2.33 0.67
C ALA A 77 2.40 -3.45 1.72
N CYS A 78 3.54 -4.01 2.15
CA CYS A 78 3.58 -5.09 3.13
C CYS A 78 3.03 -4.65 4.50
N LEU A 79 3.29 -3.40 4.90
CA LEU A 79 2.73 -2.86 6.12
C LEU A 79 1.20 -2.72 6.03
N ASN A 80 0.67 -2.28 4.88
CA ASN A 80 -0.76 -2.18 4.64
C ASN A 80 -1.45 -3.55 4.58
N GLU A 81 -0.85 -4.54 3.90
CA GLU A 81 -1.34 -5.93 3.88
C GLU A 81 -1.43 -6.50 5.30
N ARG A 82 -0.42 -6.24 6.13
CA ARG A 82 -0.42 -6.68 7.53
C ARG A 82 -1.51 -5.97 8.35
N ALA A 83 -1.70 -4.67 8.13
CA ALA A 83 -2.77 -3.91 8.77
C ALA A 83 -4.15 -4.42 8.36
N ALA A 84 -4.33 -4.82 7.10
CA ALA A 84 -5.58 -5.36 6.58
C ALA A 84 -5.93 -6.76 7.14
N GLN A 85 -4.92 -7.53 7.58
CA GLN A 85 -5.13 -8.82 8.24
C GLN A 85 -5.65 -8.68 9.68
N LEU A 86 -5.48 -7.51 10.30
CA LEU A 86 -5.98 -7.25 11.65
C LEU A 86 -7.49 -6.92 11.61
N PRO A 87 -8.25 -7.25 12.67
CA PRO A 87 -9.66 -6.89 12.76
C PRO A 87 -9.88 -5.38 12.61
N ARG A 88 -11.00 -4.97 11.99
CA ARG A 88 -11.35 -3.55 11.83
C ARG A 88 -11.49 -2.79 13.15
N ASN A 89 -11.77 -3.49 14.26
CA ASN A 89 -11.85 -2.94 15.62
C ASN A 89 -10.50 -2.95 16.36
N THR A 90 -9.39 -3.10 15.64
CA THR A 90 -8.06 -3.03 16.26
C THR A 90 -7.81 -1.60 16.72
N ALA A 91 -7.69 -1.42 18.04
CA ALA A 91 -7.31 -0.15 18.62
C ALA A 91 -5.95 0.34 18.07
N PRO A 92 -5.66 1.65 18.06
CA PRO A 92 -4.37 2.18 17.60
C PRO A 92 -3.16 1.48 18.25
N ALA A 93 -3.27 1.11 19.53
CA ALA A 93 -2.24 0.40 20.27
C ALA A 93 -1.98 -1.05 19.78
N GLY A 94 -2.91 -1.65 19.03
CA GLY A 94 -2.77 -2.98 18.46
C GLY A 94 -1.90 -3.03 17.20
N TYR A 95 -1.66 -1.89 16.55
CA TYR A 95 -0.76 -1.81 15.39
C TYR A 95 0.68 -1.67 15.86
N GLN A 96 1.38 -2.81 15.85
CA GLN A 96 2.74 -2.93 16.37
C GLN A 96 3.76 -3.24 15.27
N CYS A 97 4.98 -2.75 15.46
CA CYS A 97 6.11 -3.04 14.58
C CYS A 97 6.45 -4.53 14.66
N PRO A 98 6.58 -5.24 13.52
CA PRO A 98 6.95 -6.67 13.50
C PRO A 98 8.34 -6.98 14.09
N SER A 99 9.23 -5.98 14.18
CA SER A 99 10.62 -6.18 14.61
C SER A 99 10.84 -5.89 16.10
N CYS A 100 10.18 -4.88 16.65
CA CYS A 100 10.38 -4.46 18.04
C CYS A 100 9.11 -4.43 18.89
N ASN A 101 7.96 -4.81 18.31
CA ASN A 101 6.63 -4.73 18.93
C ASN A 101 6.23 -3.32 19.43
N GLY A 102 6.98 -2.29 19.04
CA GLY A 102 6.67 -0.90 19.37
C GLY A 102 5.45 -0.38 18.62
N PRO A 103 4.80 0.69 19.11
CA PRO A 103 3.63 1.27 18.44
C PRO A 103 4.00 1.84 17.07
N ILE A 104 3.19 1.54 16.05
CA ILE A 104 3.34 2.13 14.71
C ILE A 104 2.94 3.61 14.73
N PHE A 105 1.91 3.97 15.50
CA PHE A 105 1.44 5.34 15.60
C PHE A 105 2.36 6.17 16.49
N PRO A 106 2.91 7.28 15.98
CA PRO A 106 3.71 8.17 16.80
C PRO A 106 2.85 8.84 17.88
N PRO A 107 3.35 8.98 19.12
CA PRO A 107 2.64 9.70 20.16
C PRO A 107 2.45 11.17 19.78
N THR A 108 1.35 11.78 20.23
CA THR A 108 0.95 13.16 19.88
C THR A 108 2.01 14.20 20.26
N ASN A 109 2.74 13.98 21.35
CA ASN A 109 3.80 14.87 21.83
C ASN A 109 5.11 14.78 21.03
N LEU A 110 5.26 13.77 20.16
CA LEU A 110 6.49 13.54 19.41
C LEU A 110 6.42 14.24 18.04
N ALA A 111 7.01 15.43 18.00
CA ALA A 111 7.09 16.30 16.83
C ALA A 111 8.44 16.17 16.08
N GLY A 112 8.96 14.95 15.95
CA GLY A 112 10.16 14.67 15.14
C GLY A 112 9.84 14.63 13.64
N PRO A 113 10.78 14.98 12.74
CA PRO A 113 10.56 14.94 11.29
C PRO A 113 10.17 13.54 10.80
N VAL A 114 10.69 12.47 11.41
CA VAL A 114 10.32 11.08 11.07
C VAL A 114 8.87 10.80 11.42
N ALA A 115 8.43 11.23 12.61
CA ALA A 115 7.05 11.04 13.05
C ALA A 115 6.06 11.85 12.22
N SER A 116 6.42 13.07 11.82
CA SER A 116 5.57 13.88 10.93
C SER A 116 5.45 13.27 9.54
N ALA A 117 6.56 12.82 8.93
CA ALA A 117 6.52 12.11 7.65
C ALA A 117 5.71 10.81 7.73
N LEU A 118 5.84 10.06 8.84
CA LEU A 118 5.05 8.86 9.06
C LEU A 118 3.56 9.16 9.22
N ARG A 119 3.18 10.20 9.98
CA ARG A 119 1.78 10.62 10.12
C ARG A 119 1.16 11.00 8.78
N GLU A 120 1.90 11.72 7.95
CA GLU A 120 1.45 12.09 6.60
C GLU A 120 1.17 10.84 5.75
N LYS A 121 2.08 9.86 5.76
CA LYS A 121 1.87 8.57 5.07
C LYS A 121 0.68 7.80 5.66
N LEU A 122 0.57 7.70 6.98
CA LEU A 122 -0.53 7.03 7.66
C LEU A 122 -1.89 7.71 7.39
N ALA A 123 -1.93 9.03 7.23
CA ALA A 123 -3.15 9.76 6.90
C ALA A 123 -3.70 9.43 5.48
N THR A 124 -2.91 8.75 4.64
CA THR A 124 -3.36 8.31 3.31
C THR A 124 -4.22 7.04 3.35
N VAL A 125 -4.25 6.29 4.45
CA VAL A 125 -4.93 4.98 4.52
C VAL A 125 -6.00 4.95 5.60
N ASN A 126 -7.16 4.40 5.28
CA ASN A 126 -8.34 4.40 6.15
C ASN A 126 -8.12 3.71 7.51
N TRP A 127 -7.44 2.55 7.55
CA TRP A 127 -7.14 1.86 8.82
C TRP A 127 -6.28 2.72 9.76
N ALA A 128 -5.38 3.51 9.19
CA ALA A 128 -4.48 4.37 9.93
C ALA A 128 -5.13 5.72 10.29
N ARG A 129 -6.04 6.25 9.46
CA ARG A 129 -6.86 7.43 9.78
C ARG A 129 -7.75 7.18 11.00
N ALA A 130 -8.39 6.01 11.08
CA ALA A 130 -9.12 5.58 12.28
C ALA A 130 -8.20 5.57 13.51
N GLY A 131 -6.96 5.08 13.35
CA GLY A 131 -5.95 5.07 14.40
C GLY A 131 -5.45 6.45 14.85
N LEU A 132 -5.48 7.43 13.94
CA LEU A 132 -5.06 8.82 14.17
C LEU A 132 -6.22 9.75 14.59
N GLY A 133 -7.45 9.25 14.66
CA GLY A 133 -8.64 10.07 14.95
C GLY A 133 -9.00 11.06 13.84
N LEU A 134 -8.57 10.80 12.61
CA LEU A 134 -8.89 11.61 11.43
C LEU A 134 -10.19 11.09 10.77
N PRO A 135 -10.99 11.97 10.14
CA PRO A 135 -12.17 11.53 9.40
C PRO A 135 -11.75 10.56 8.30
N LEU A 136 -12.45 9.43 8.19
CA LEU A 136 -12.24 8.46 7.11
C LEU A 136 -12.44 9.15 5.77
N ILE A 137 -11.65 8.79 4.76
CA ILE A 137 -11.94 9.23 3.40
C ILE A 137 -13.14 8.41 2.97
N ASP A 138 -14.25 9.06 2.64
CA ASP A 138 -15.33 8.39 1.91
C ASP A 138 -14.74 7.91 0.59
N GLU A 139 -14.57 6.60 0.44
CA GLU A 139 -14.41 6.00 -0.87
C GLU A 139 -15.71 6.33 -1.60
N VAL A 140 -15.64 7.27 -2.55
CA VAL A 140 -16.77 7.62 -3.41
C VAL A 140 -17.25 6.32 -4.04
N VAL A 141 -18.35 5.81 -3.50
CA VAL A 141 -19.16 4.76 -4.10
C VAL A 141 -19.43 5.22 -5.52
N SER A 142 -18.85 4.53 -6.50
CA SER A 142 -19.31 4.63 -7.89
C SER A 142 -20.84 4.54 -7.86
N PRO A 143 -21.59 5.48 -8.46
CA PRO A 143 -23.03 5.47 -8.37
C PRO A 143 -23.53 4.15 -8.96
N GLU A 144 -24.06 3.29 -8.08
CA GLU A 144 -24.85 2.13 -8.48
C GLU A 144 -26.03 2.66 -9.29
N PRO A 145 -26.31 2.15 -10.50
CA PRO A 145 -27.46 2.59 -11.27
C PRO A 145 -28.73 2.18 -10.51
N GLU A 146 -29.46 3.18 -10.02
CA GLU A 146 -30.74 3.05 -9.34
C GLU A 146 -31.68 2.06 -10.08
N PRO A 147 -32.37 1.15 -9.37
CA PRO A 147 -33.39 0.32 -9.97
C PRO A 147 -34.56 1.21 -10.42
N LEU A 148 -34.79 1.29 -11.73
CA LEU A 148 -35.93 1.99 -12.33
C LEU A 148 -37.23 1.49 -11.69
N ASN A 149 -37.80 2.35 -10.86
CA ASN A 149 -39.09 2.19 -10.22
C ASN A 149 -40.17 2.06 -11.30
N THR A 150 -40.80 0.90 -11.33
CA THR A 150 -41.98 0.60 -12.15
C THR A 150 -43.21 1.24 -11.53
N SER A 151 -43.68 2.35 -12.07
CA SER A 151 -45.11 2.72 -12.10
C SER A 151 -45.29 4.08 -12.78
N ASP A 152 -46.37 4.19 -13.54
CA ASP A 152 -46.90 5.38 -14.21
C ASP A 152 -46.33 5.76 -15.57
N PHE A 153 -46.83 5.10 -16.62
CA PHE A 153 -47.69 5.80 -17.60
C PHE A 153 -48.50 4.81 -18.44
N SER A 154 -49.69 4.44 -17.96
CA SER A 154 -50.77 3.97 -18.82
C SER A 154 -51.48 5.19 -19.39
N ASP A 155 -51.28 5.51 -20.66
CA ASP A 155 -52.31 5.98 -21.61
C ASP A 155 -51.67 6.59 -22.87
N TRP A 156 -51.56 5.80 -23.94
CA TRP A 156 -51.99 6.31 -25.24
C TRP A 156 -52.51 5.13 -26.07
N SER A 157 -53.74 5.29 -26.48
CA SER A 157 -54.66 4.25 -26.87
C SER A 157 -54.37 3.68 -28.25
N SER A 158 -54.73 2.40 -28.38
CA SER A 158 -55.34 1.78 -29.55
C SER A 158 -55.70 2.73 -30.70
N PHE A 159 -54.97 2.61 -31.80
CA PHE A 159 -55.54 2.85 -33.13
C PHE A 159 -55.11 1.71 -34.05
N ASN A 160 -56.14 1.06 -34.56
CA ASN A 160 -56.17 -0.15 -35.33
C ASN A 160 -55.63 0.09 -36.75
N ALA A 161 -54.76 -0.79 -37.26
CA ALA A 161 -54.63 -1.04 -38.69
C ALA A 161 -54.08 -2.44 -38.93
N SER A 162 -54.96 -3.30 -39.41
CA SER A 162 -54.76 -4.68 -39.78
C SER A 162 -53.82 -4.82 -40.99
N SER A 163 -52.89 -5.78 -40.93
CA SER A 163 -52.47 -6.59 -42.09
C SER A 163 -51.36 -7.60 -41.72
N THR A 164 -51.72 -8.87 -41.57
CA THR A 164 -50.89 -10.06 -41.88
C THR A 164 -51.23 -10.49 -43.33
N PRO A 165 -50.54 -11.45 -44.00
CA PRO A 165 -49.35 -12.25 -43.61
C PRO A 165 -48.30 -12.46 -44.74
N GLY A 166 -47.15 -13.09 -44.42
CA GLY A 166 -46.46 -13.98 -45.37
C GLY A 166 -44.96 -14.27 -45.09
N PRO A 167 -44.44 -15.48 -45.41
CA PRO A 167 -43.39 -16.16 -44.61
C PRO A 167 -42.20 -16.74 -45.41
N GLU A 168 -40.94 -16.67 -44.95
CA GLU A 168 -39.79 -17.43 -45.51
C GLU A 168 -38.72 -17.61 -44.40
N GLU A 169 -38.61 -18.74 -43.69
CA GLU A 169 -37.87 -19.99 -43.94
C GLU A 169 -36.32 -19.91 -44.12
N VAL A 170 -35.64 -20.70 -43.27
CA VAL A 170 -34.34 -21.42 -43.40
C VAL A 170 -33.01 -20.63 -43.47
N ASP A 171 -31.83 -21.07 -43.02
CA ASP A 171 -31.31 -22.39 -42.61
C ASP A 171 -30.11 -22.24 -41.65
N SER A 172 -29.84 -23.35 -40.97
CA SER A 172 -28.64 -23.82 -40.28
C SER A 172 -27.26 -23.41 -40.86
N ALA A 173 -26.22 -23.32 -40.01
CA ALA A 173 -25.04 -24.19 -40.10
C ALA A 173 -23.88 -23.75 -39.18
N SER A 174 -23.45 -24.70 -38.35
CA SER A 174 -22.15 -24.82 -37.70
C SER A 174 -20.97 -24.78 -38.67
N ALA A 175 -19.79 -24.35 -38.22
CA ALA A 175 -18.56 -25.17 -38.24
C ALA A 175 -17.34 -24.39 -37.74
N ALA A 176 -16.69 -24.92 -36.71
CA ALA A 176 -15.29 -24.70 -36.43
C ALA A 176 -14.43 -25.66 -37.28
N PRO A 177 -13.17 -25.31 -37.61
CA PRO A 177 -12.15 -26.30 -37.86
C PRO A 177 -11.00 -26.20 -36.85
N ALA A 178 -10.93 -27.24 -36.03
CA ALA A 178 -9.77 -28.07 -35.74
C ALA A 178 -8.42 -27.75 -36.42
N PHE A 179 -7.39 -27.70 -35.56
CA PHE A 179 -6.06 -28.33 -35.68
C PHE A 179 -5.12 -27.95 -36.84
N TYR A 180 -3.93 -27.44 -36.49
CA TYR A 180 -2.67 -28.10 -36.86
C TYR A 180 -1.58 -27.85 -35.80
N SER A 181 -1.09 -28.96 -35.26
CA SER A 181 0.04 -29.11 -34.35
C SER A 181 1.37 -28.84 -35.07
N GLN A 182 2.39 -28.37 -34.35
CA GLN A 182 3.70 -29.04 -34.16
C GLN A 182 4.82 -28.07 -33.74
N ALA A 183 5.32 -28.26 -32.51
CA ALA A 183 6.75 -28.25 -32.20
C ALA A 183 7.22 -29.73 -32.29
N PRO A 184 8.51 -30.11 -32.48
CA PRO A 184 9.66 -29.56 -31.75
C PRO A 184 11.08 -29.65 -32.39
N ARG A 185 12.06 -29.10 -31.64
CA ARG A 185 13.47 -29.51 -31.41
C ARG A 185 14.65 -28.68 -32.01
N PRO A 186 15.74 -28.50 -31.21
CA PRO A 186 17.04 -27.94 -31.60
C PRO A 186 18.01 -29.06 -32.09
N PRO A 187 19.18 -28.76 -32.70
CA PRO A 187 20.43 -28.47 -31.95
C PRO A 187 21.50 -27.61 -32.70
N THR A 188 22.43 -27.02 -31.94
CA THR A 188 23.92 -27.23 -31.98
C THR A 188 24.57 -26.38 -30.89
#